data_AF-A0A3M2IP10-F1
#
_entry.id   AF-A0A3M2IP10-F1
#
_cell.length_a   1.000
_cell.length_b   1.000
_cell.length_c   1.000
_cell.angle_alpha   90.00
_cell.angle_beta   90.00
_cell.angle_gamma   90.00
#
_symmetry.space_group_name_H-M   'P 1'
#
loop_
_entity.id
_entity.type
_entity.pdbx_description
1 polymer ?
#
loop_
_entity_poly.entity_id
_entity_poly.type
_entity_poly.pdbx_seq_one_letter_code
_entity_poly.pdbx_strand_id
1 'polypeptide(L)'
;MPLANPAVILTAAMLLIGGSGWLSAQDFTEQRLKVQGRWNGVALVAERVKHRDRVPDPLLGVVKVRVDSVAPTGEVIHAGPVRILLTSNTRWQGIRLHELQPGQFIKVKGRLKALGVLIAREVQEASSGKGEDYMEVVGMVNAGEQKREDRIYLEILGVPVEVSIDIYDRGLALVRRPDDKRPDRQLTVPLFGRPLIVGGEFSSRSRYDGDFKLKRSKPDDKLRLENGLQLELFYRLSRHVSVFVEGKSGRDAVMYSEAGERESVEFFERGESWIYLSHIGGGPYSLQIGRQNFREPRQWWWNEDLDAIRFYFNRRNFYFELGVAREMASLSTDERDIDPEQKGVLRVLGRASTQWAGSQRLDLFYLIHHDASSRPSPGEVIPEHREDPRDATLAW
;
A
#
# COMPACT_ATOMS: atom_id res chain seq x y z
N MET A 1 30.35 -17.42 -26.64
CA MET A 1 28.90 -17.54 -26.88
C MET A 1 28.39 -16.18 -27.31
N PRO A 2 27.61 -16.07 -28.40
CA PRO A 2 27.24 -14.76 -28.92
C PRO A 2 26.22 -14.11 -27.99
N LEU A 3 26.49 -12.84 -27.66
CA LEU A 3 25.66 -11.95 -26.87
C LEU A 3 24.25 -11.89 -27.47
N ALA A 4 23.24 -12.24 -26.68
CA ALA A 4 21.85 -12.01 -27.03
C ALA A 4 21.65 -10.48 -27.19
N ASN A 5 21.22 -10.09 -28.38
CA ASN A 5 21.06 -8.71 -28.82
C ASN A 5 20.01 -8.00 -27.94
N PRO A 6 20.35 -6.90 -27.21
CA PRO A 6 19.43 -6.20 -26.32
C PRO A 6 18.21 -5.58 -27.05
N ALA A 7 18.27 -5.50 -28.39
CA ALA A 7 17.14 -5.06 -29.22
C ALA A 7 15.93 -6.02 -29.21
N VAL A 8 16.10 -7.29 -28.82
CA VAL A 8 15.00 -8.28 -28.82
C VAL A 8 14.09 -8.15 -27.59
N ILE A 9 14.58 -7.59 -26.48
CA ILE A 9 13.78 -7.43 -25.24
C ILE A 9 12.81 -6.24 -25.34
N LEU A 10 13.11 -5.23 -26.18
CA LEU A 10 12.26 -4.05 -26.35
C LEU A 10 11.07 -4.23 -27.31
N THR A 11 10.99 -5.33 -28.07
CA THR A 11 9.99 -5.48 -29.14
C THR A 11 8.69 -6.17 -28.67
N ALA A 12 8.62 -6.64 -27.41
CA ALA A 12 7.46 -7.39 -26.91
C ALA A 12 6.28 -6.53 -26.39
N ALA A 13 6.39 -5.19 -26.39
CA ALA A 13 5.39 -4.31 -25.77
C ALA A 13 4.44 -3.56 -26.72
N MET A 14 4.44 -3.85 -28.04
CA MET A 14 3.54 -3.20 -29.00
C MET A 14 2.60 -4.19 -29.67
N LEU A 15 1.59 -4.64 -28.94
CA LEU A 15 0.34 -5.13 -29.54
C LEU A 15 -0.79 -4.21 -29.09
N LEU A 16 -1.04 -3.22 -29.95
CA LEU A 16 -2.17 -2.30 -29.91
C LEU A 16 -3.47 -3.10 -30.00
N ILE A 17 -4.19 -3.19 -28.88
CA ILE A 17 -5.63 -3.47 -28.90
C ILE A 17 -6.34 -2.25 -28.34
N GLY A 18 -7.03 -1.54 -29.23
CA GLY A 18 -7.87 -0.40 -28.89
C GLY A 18 -8.96 -0.78 -27.89
N GLY A 19 -9.13 0.10 -26.90
CA GLY A 19 -10.18 0.02 -25.90
C GLY A 19 -10.00 1.15 -24.91
N SER A 20 -10.98 2.04 -24.87
CA SER A 20 -11.12 3.12 -23.87
C SER A 20 -11.01 2.54 -22.46
N GLY A 21 -9.90 2.82 -21.78
CA GLY A 21 -9.54 2.22 -20.51
C GLY A 21 -9.66 3.25 -19.40
N TRP A 22 -10.83 3.30 -18.77
CA TRP A 22 -11.03 4.02 -17.50
C TRP A 22 -10.65 3.10 -16.32
N LEU A 23 -10.51 3.64 -15.10
CA LEU A 23 -10.44 2.80 -13.88
C LEU A 23 -11.57 1.77 -13.95
N SER A 24 -11.23 0.49 -13.81
CA SER A 24 -12.21 -0.58 -13.86
C SER A 24 -12.66 -0.89 -12.46
N ALA A 25 -13.93 -1.21 -12.29
CA ALA A 25 -14.47 -1.69 -11.02
C ALA A 25 -13.72 -2.93 -10.48
N GLN A 26 -13.02 -3.67 -11.34
CA GLN A 26 -12.17 -4.80 -10.96
C GLN A 26 -10.86 -4.41 -10.28
N ASP A 27 -10.41 -3.16 -10.41
CA ASP A 27 -9.23 -2.65 -9.69
C ASP A 27 -9.45 -2.69 -8.17
N PHE A 28 -10.71 -2.73 -7.75
CA PHE A 28 -11.13 -2.70 -6.36
C PHE A 28 -11.47 -4.10 -5.82
N THR A 29 -11.79 -5.06 -6.69
CA THR A 29 -12.19 -6.41 -6.27
C THR A 29 -11.08 -7.05 -5.43
N GLU A 30 -11.46 -7.72 -4.33
CA GLU A 30 -10.54 -8.30 -3.35
C GLU A 30 -9.64 -7.30 -2.60
N GLN A 31 -9.83 -5.99 -2.80
CA GLN A 31 -9.27 -5.00 -1.92
C GLN A 31 -10.17 -4.87 -0.71
N ARG A 32 -9.56 -4.74 0.47
CA ARG A 32 -10.30 -4.32 1.65
C ARG A 32 -10.35 -2.80 1.65
N LEU A 33 -11.54 -2.25 1.60
CA LEU A 33 -11.75 -0.81 1.59
C LEU A 33 -12.52 -0.38 2.83
N LYS A 34 -12.19 0.80 3.33
CA LYS A 34 -13.02 1.61 4.21
C LYS A 34 -13.61 2.73 3.36
N VAL A 35 -14.92 2.68 3.18
CA VAL A 35 -15.68 3.72 2.47
C VAL A 35 -16.52 4.49 3.48
N GLN A 36 -16.48 5.81 3.37
CA GLN A 36 -17.26 6.74 4.18
C GLN A 36 -18.05 7.65 3.25
N GLY A 37 -19.31 7.91 3.56
CA GLY A 37 -20.16 8.75 2.73
C GLY A 37 -21.59 8.82 3.22
N ARG A 38 -22.52 9.06 2.29
CA ARG A 38 -23.95 9.20 2.57
C ARG A 38 -24.76 8.12 1.86
N TRP A 39 -25.65 7.50 2.60
CA TRP A 39 -26.63 6.56 2.06
C TRP A 39 -27.79 7.34 1.44
N ASN A 40 -28.09 7.14 0.15
CA ASN A 40 -29.17 7.85 -0.54
C ASN A 40 -30.46 7.02 -0.71
N GLY A 41 -30.57 5.88 0.01
CA GLY A 41 -31.66 4.92 -0.15
C GLY A 41 -31.37 3.79 -1.14
N VAL A 42 -30.42 3.99 -2.07
CA VAL A 42 -30.06 3.01 -3.11
C VAL A 42 -28.61 2.55 -2.98
N ALA A 43 -27.69 3.48 -2.74
CA ALA A 43 -26.26 3.23 -2.62
C ALA A 43 -25.60 4.16 -1.60
N LEU A 44 -24.47 3.71 -1.06
CA LEU A 44 -23.56 4.53 -0.28
C LEU A 44 -22.73 5.36 -1.26
N VAL A 45 -23.07 6.64 -1.41
CA VAL A 45 -22.29 7.58 -2.23
C VAL A 45 -21.03 7.93 -1.45
N ALA A 46 -19.89 7.45 -1.95
CA ALA A 46 -18.60 7.61 -1.30
C ALA A 46 -18.19 9.09 -1.33
N GLU A 47 -17.91 9.64 -0.15
CA GLU A 47 -17.21 10.92 0.00
C GLU A 47 -15.70 10.68 0.21
N ARG A 48 -15.35 9.50 0.74
CA ARG A 48 -13.97 9.09 0.99
C ARG A 48 -13.81 7.59 0.86
N VAL A 49 -12.82 7.17 0.09
CA VAL A 49 -12.40 5.76 -0.02
C VAL A 49 -10.99 5.64 0.54
N LYS A 50 -10.76 4.63 1.38
CA LYS A 50 -9.45 4.29 1.92
C LYS A 50 -9.20 2.81 1.73
N HIS A 51 -8.00 2.44 1.32
CA HIS A 51 -7.57 1.06 1.46
C HIS A 51 -7.40 0.68 2.94
N ARG A 52 -7.63 -0.59 3.24
CA ARG A 52 -7.35 -1.22 4.52
C ARG A 52 -6.60 -2.53 4.24
N ASP A 53 -5.80 -2.95 5.21
CA ASP A 53 -5.03 -4.18 5.05
C ASP A 53 -5.96 -5.38 4.95
N ARG A 54 -5.54 -6.38 4.17
CA ARG A 54 -6.28 -7.63 4.07
C ARG A 54 -6.31 -8.30 5.44
N VAL A 55 -7.47 -8.84 5.79
CA VAL A 55 -7.64 -9.69 6.97
C VAL A 55 -7.75 -11.14 6.51
N PRO A 56 -7.29 -12.14 7.30
CA PRO A 56 -7.34 -13.54 6.89
C PRO A 56 -8.73 -14.04 6.52
N ASP A 57 -9.77 -13.47 7.14
CA ASP A 57 -11.16 -13.81 6.88
C ASP A 57 -11.85 -12.71 6.05
N PRO A 58 -12.07 -12.92 4.74
CA PRO A 58 -12.61 -11.92 3.83
C PRO A 58 -14.06 -11.51 4.17
N LEU A 59 -14.77 -12.37 4.90
CA LEU A 59 -16.16 -12.12 5.29
C LEU A 59 -16.26 -11.23 6.54
N LEU A 60 -15.13 -10.89 7.19
CA LEU A 60 -15.14 -9.94 8.29
C LEU A 60 -15.27 -8.51 7.82
N GLY A 61 -16.18 -7.81 8.47
CA GLY A 61 -16.57 -6.46 8.13
C GLY A 61 -16.78 -5.58 9.35
N VAL A 62 -16.75 -4.28 9.10
CA VAL A 62 -17.23 -3.27 10.04
C VAL A 62 -18.23 -2.39 9.32
N VAL A 63 -19.37 -2.15 9.93
CA VAL A 63 -20.33 -1.16 9.45
C VAL A 63 -20.62 -0.18 10.59
N LYS A 64 -20.53 1.12 10.30
CA LYS A 64 -21.04 2.17 11.18
C LYS A 64 -22.22 2.84 10.48
N VAL A 65 -23.37 2.78 11.11
CA VAL A 65 -24.65 3.11 10.48
C VAL A 65 -25.67 3.54 11.53
N ARG A 66 -26.68 4.29 11.10
CA ARG A 66 -27.84 4.67 11.90
C ARG A 66 -28.80 3.48 12.03
N VAL A 67 -29.32 3.25 13.23
CA VAL A 67 -30.35 2.24 13.50
C VAL A 67 -31.69 2.76 12.99
N ASP A 68 -32.33 2.00 12.10
CA ASP A 68 -33.69 2.31 11.63
C ASP A 68 -34.73 1.69 12.56
N SER A 69 -34.52 0.43 12.94
CA SER A 69 -35.40 -0.29 13.84
C SER A 69 -34.71 -1.51 14.46
N VAL A 70 -35.25 -1.97 15.59
CA VAL A 70 -34.87 -3.22 16.25
C VAL A 70 -36.09 -4.12 16.25
N ALA A 71 -35.93 -5.37 15.79
CA ALA A 71 -37.03 -6.33 15.76
C ALA A 71 -37.57 -6.59 17.18
N PRO A 72 -38.87 -6.90 17.36
CA PRO A 72 -39.46 -7.13 18.68
C PRO A 72 -38.80 -8.25 19.47
N THR A 73 -38.23 -9.25 18.78
CA THR A 73 -37.48 -10.35 19.40
C THR A 73 -36.11 -9.92 19.93
N GLY A 74 -35.62 -8.74 19.54
CA GLY A 74 -34.28 -8.24 19.87
C GLY A 74 -33.14 -8.94 19.10
N GLU A 75 -33.44 -9.87 18.20
CA GLU A 75 -32.43 -10.67 17.50
C GLU A 75 -31.92 -10.02 16.21
N VAL A 76 -32.62 -9.01 15.70
CA VAL A 76 -32.30 -8.37 14.42
C VAL A 76 -32.36 -6.86 14.55
N ILE A 77 -31.30 -6.18 14.11
CA ILE A 77 -31.26 -4.73 13.93
C ILE A 77 -31.30 -4.42 12.44
N HIS A 78 -32.18 -3.52 12.04
CA HIS A 78 -32.25 -2.96 10.69
C HIS A 78 -31.55 -1.60 10.68
N ALA A 79 -30.59 -1.42 9.78
CA ALA A 79 -29.79 -0.20 9.72
C ALA A 79 -29.31 0.08 8.29
N GLY A 80 -29.97 1.01 7.60
CA GLY A 80 -29.77 1.29 6.18
C GLY A 80 -29.88 0.02 5.32
N PRO A 81 -28.89 -0.29 4.48
CA PRO A 81 -28.93 -1.48 3.62
C PRO A 81 -28.58 -2.78 4.34
N VAL A 82 -28.23 -2.74 5.64
CA VAL A 82 -27.76 -3.93 6.36
C VAL A 82 -28.76 -4.43 7.40
N ARG A 83 -28.85 -5.75 7.50
CA ARG A 83 -29.53 -6.49 8.56
C ARG A 83 -28.47 -7.11 9.45
N ILE A 84 -28.50 -6.75 10.72
CA ILE A 84 -27.53 -7.21 11.72
C ILE A 84 -28.21 -8.26 12.59
N LEU A 85 -27.74 -9.50 12.50
CA LEU A 85 -28.18 -10.61 13.32
C LEU A 85 -27.37 -10.63 14.62
N LEU A 86 -28.06 -10.56 15.74
CA LEU A 86 -27.51 -10.68 17.07
C LEU A 86 -27.55 -12.13 17.52
N THR A 87 -26.55 -12.54 18.30
CA THR A 87 -26.45 -13.89 18.86
C THR A 87 -26.10 -13.79 20.33
N SER A 88 -26.20 -14.90 21.07
CA SER A 88 -25.71 -14.97 22.45
C SER A 88 -24.22 -14.65 22.60
N ASN A 89 -23.45 -14.79 21.51
CA ASN A 89 -22.01 -14.48 21.47
C ASN A 89 -21.70 -13.03 21.07
N THR A 90 -22.72 -12.20 20.79
CA THR A 90 -22.50 -10.80 20.42
C THR A 90 -22.05 -9.99 21.63
N ARG A 91 -20.84 -9.42 21.55
CA ARG A 91 -20.30 -8.53 22.60
C ARG A 91 -20.83 -7.12 22.45
N TRP A 92 -21.06 -6.46 23.57
CA TRP A 92 -21.60 -5.11 23.65
C TRP A 92 -20.58 -4.19 24.30
N GLN A 93 -20.35 -3.01 23.73
CA GLN A 93 -19.41 -2.02 24.26
C GLN A 93 -20.04 -0.63 24.27
N GLY A 94 -20.26 -0.07 25.45
CA GLY A 94 -20.83 1.28 25.62
C GLY A 94 -22.33 1.40 25.36
N ILE A 95 -22.99 0.36 24.86
CA ILE A 95 -24.45 0.32 24.67
C ILE A 95 -24.98 -1.11 24.90
N ARG A 96 -26.21 -1.25 25.38
CA ARG A 96 -26.90 -2.53 25.54
C ARG A 96 -28.08 -2.64 24.57
N LEU A 97 -28.54 -3.87 24.33
CA LEU A 97 -29.66 -4.13 23.42
C LEU A 97 -30.94 -3.36 23.78
N HIS A 98 -31.30 -3.29 25.06
CA HIS A 98 -32.50 -2.58 25.51
C HIS A 98 -32.37 -1.06 25.49
N GLU A 99 -31.14 -0.54 25.32
CA GLU A 99 -30.85 0.89 25.22
C GLU A 99 -30.84 1.36 23.75
N LEU A 100 -30.83 0.42 22.80
CA LEU A 100 -30.86 0.74 21.38
C LEU A 100 -32.20 1.33 20.97
N GLN A 101 -32.15 2.53 20.41
CA GLN A 101 -33.31 3.23 19.87
C GLN A 101 -33.12 3.53 18.38
N PRO A 102 -34.21 3.52 17.58
CA PRO A 102 -34.20 4.11 16.25
C PRO A 102 -33.59 5.52 16.29
N GLY A 103 -32.71 5.82 15.35
CA GLY A 103 -32.01 7.09 15.30
C GLY A 103 -30.56 7.06 15.79
N GLN A 104 -30.21 6.10 16.66
CA GLN A 104 -28.86 6.01 17.21
C GLN A 104 -27.86 5.47 16.20
N PHE A 105 -26.60 5.89 16.33
CA PHE A 105 -25.53 5.35 15.50
C PHE A 105 -24.82 4.23 16.24
N ILE A 106 -24.59 3.14 15.54
CA ILE A 106 -23.83 2.01 16.06
C ILE A 106 -22.68 1.68 15.12
N LYS A 107 -21.63 1.09 15.68
CA LYS A 107 -20.55 0.45 14.95
C LYS A 107 -20.59 -1.04 15.23
N VAL A 108 -20.81 -1.81 14.18
CA VAL A 108 -20.92 -3.27 14.26
C VAL A 108 -19.72 -3.90 13.59
N LYS A 109 -19.00 -4.74 14.32
CA LYS A 109 -18.02 -5.67 13.74
C LYS A 109 -18.69 -7.03 13.62
N GLY A 110 -18.66 -7.61 12.43
CA GLY A 110 -19.39 -8.84 12.17
C GLY A 110 -18.83 -9.64 11.02
N ARG A 111 -19.40 -10.81 10.81
CA ARG A 111 -19.11 -11.68 9.66
C ARG A 111 -20.32 -11.68 8.71
N LEU A 112 -20.06 -11.52 7.43
CA LEU A 112 -21.07 -11.62 6.37
C LEU A 112 -21.63 -13.05 6.30
N LYS A 113 -22.95 -13.18 6.44
CA LYS A 113 -23.69 -14.45 6.28
C LYS A 113 -24.30 -14.57 4.89
N ALA A 114 -24.87 -13.46 4.41
CA ALA A 114 -25.45 -13.29 3.09
C ALA A 114 -25.32 -11.80 2.70
N LEU A 115 -25.64 -11.45 1.46
CA LEU A 115 -25.60 -10.05 0.99
C LEU A 115 -26.43 -9.15 1.91
N GLY A 116 -25.78 -8.13 2.49
CA GLY A 116 -26.40 -7.20 3.43
C GLY A 116 -26.74 -7.80 4.79
N VAL A 117 -26.40 -9.06 5.08
CA VAL A 117 -26.71 -9.72 6.36
C VAL A 117 -25.43 -10.02 7.14
N LEU A 118 -25.25 -9.34 8.26
CA LEU A 118 -24.08 -9.47 9.14
C LEU A 118 -24.44 -10.17 10.43
N ILE A 119 -23.69 -11.21 10.81
CA ILE A 119 -23.74 -11.75 12.17
C ILE A 119 -22.80 -10.90 13.04
N ALA A 120 -23.36 -10.20 14.01
CA ALA A 120 -22.61 -9.31 14.88
C ALA A 120 -21.74 -10.10 15.86
N ARG A 121 -20.43 -9.82 15.85
CA ARG A 121 -19.50 -10.25 16.90
C ARG A 121 -19.40 -9.20 18.01
N GLU A 122 -19.53 -7.94 17.63
CA GLU A 122 -19.38 -6.80 18.53
C GLU A 122 -20.24 -5.64 18.05
N VAL A 123 -20.99 -5.04 18.96
CA VAL A 123 -21.78 -3.81 18.74
C VAL A 123 -21.26 -2.74 19.71
N GLN A 124 -20.90 -1.59 19.16
CA GLN A 124 -20.40 -0.45 19.91
C GLN A 124 -21.28 0.78 19.65
N GLU A 125 -21.44 1.63 20.67
CA GLU A 125 -22.00 2.97 20.46
C GLU A 125 -21.12 3.77 19.50
N ALA A 126 -21.74 4.57 18.63
CA ALA A 126 -21.04 5.47 17.74
C ALA A 126 -21.78 6.81 17.62
N SER A 127 -21.06 7.87 17.28
CA SER A 127 -21.64 9.17 16.95
C SER A 127 -21.52 9.45 15.45
N SER A 128 -22.53 10.00 14.79
CA SER A 128 -22.44 10.28 13.35
C SER A 128 -21.47 11.42 13.06
N GLY A 129 -21.54 12.51 13.83
CA GLY A 129 -20.79 13.75 13.64
C GLY A 129 -20.97 14.40 12.25
N LYS A 130 -21.81 13.84 11.38
CA LYS A 130 -21.83 14.11 9.92
C LYS A 130 -23.23 13.98 9.29
N GLY A 131 -24.29 14.08 10.08
CA GLY A 131 -25.68 14.00 9.63
C GLY A 131 -26.30 12.61 9.76
N GLU A 132 -27.56 12.54 9.37
CA GLU A 132 -28.43 11.37 9.58
C GLU A 132 -28.18 10.22 8.58
N ASP A 133 -27.81 10.57 7.35
CA ASP A 133 -27.59 9.60 6.27
C ASP A 133 -26.15 9.07 6.21
N TYR A 134 -25.31 9.47 7.17
CA TYR A 134 -23.90 9.12 7.18
C TYR A 134 -23.72 7.60 7.38
N MET A 135 -22.83 7.00 6.61
CA MET A 135 -22.50 5.59 6.75
C MET A 135 -21.00 5.35 6.50
N GLU A 136 -20.45 4.38 7.21
CA GLU A 136 -19.12 3.85 6.95
C GLU A 136 -19.17 2.33 6.82
N VAL A 137 -18.54 1.80 5.77
CA VAL A 137 -18.43 0.37 5.53
C VAL A 137 -16.95 0.01 5.36
N VAL A 138 -16.51 -1.01 6.08
CA VAL A 138 -15.17 -1.58 5.97
C VAL A 138 -15.30 -3.06 5.65
N GLY A 139 -14.89 -3.47 4.46
CA GLY A 139 -15.07 -4.84 4.00
C GLY A 139 -14.20 -5.13 2.78
N MET A 140 -14.16 -6.39 2.40
CA MET A 140 -13.64 -6.75 1.08
C MET A 140 -14.64 -6.34 0.01
N VAL A 141 -14.15 -5.87 -1.13
CA VAL A 141 -14.97 -5.62 -2.31
C VAL A 141 -15.28 -6.96 -2.96
N ASN A 142 -16.55 -7.33 -2.96
CA ASN A 142 -17.04 -8.61 -3.47
C ASN A 142 -17.25 -8.57 -4.99
N ALA A 143 -17.72 -7.43 -5.48
CA ALA A 143 -18.01 -7.20 -6.88
C ALA A 143 -17.81 -5.72 -7.21
N GLY A 144 -17.59 -5.44 -8.48
CA GLY A 144 -17.54 -4.09 -9.01
C GLY A 144 -18.13 -4.05 -10.42
N GLU A 145 -18.91 -3.02 -10.72
CA GLU A 145 -19.45 -2.74 -12.04
C GLU A 145 -19.17 -1.28 -12.45
N GLN A 146 -18.69 -1.09 -13.67
CA GLN A 146 -18.60 0.23 -14.28
C GLN A 146 -19.95 0.58 -14.89
N LYS A 147 -20.71 1.50 -14.28
CA LYS A 147 -22.01 1.95 -14.85
C LYS A 147 -21.93 3.24 -15.67
N ARG A 148 -20.96 4.12 -15.39
CA ARG A 148 -20.77 5.42 -16.06
C ARG A 148 -19.28 5.74 -16.22
N GLU A 149 -18.91 6.69 -17.08
CA GLU A 149 -17.49 7.05 -17.33
C GLU A 149 -16.76 7.55 -16.08
N ASP A 150 -17.47 8.22 -15.15
CA ASP A 150 -16.90 8.87 -13.97
C ASP A 150 -17.21 8.16 -12.64
N ARG A 151 -18.00 7.08 -12.68
CA ARG A 151 -18.49 6.39 -11.47
C ARG A 151 -18.43 4.89 -11.56
N ILE A 152 -18.01 4.32 -10.45
CA ILE A 152 -17.82 2.88 -10.23
C ILE A 152 -18.79 2.45 -9.14
N TYR A 153 -19.52 1.36 -9.37
CA TYR A 153 -20.31 0.72 -8.32
C TYR A 153 -19.50 -0.45 -7.76
N LEU A 154 -19.34 -0.46 -6.44
CA LEU A 154 -18.69 -1.52 -5.69
C LEU A 154 -19.70 -2.17 -4.76
N GLU A 155 -19.51 -3.45 -4.45
CA GLU A 155 -20.27 -4.13 -3.41
C GLU A 155 -19.34 -4.48 -2.24
N ILE A 156 -19.62 -3.93 -1.06
CA ILE A 156 -18.82 -4.18 0.15
C ILE A 156 -19.74 -4.67 1.25
N LEU A 157 -19.58 -5.92 1.70
CA LEU A 157 -20.49 -6.58 2.66
C LEU A 157 -21.96 -6.63 2.17
N GLY A 158 -22.18 -6.68 0.85
CA GLY A 158 -23.50 -6.56 0.24
C GLY A 158 -24.12 -5.16 0.31
N VAL A 159 -23.35 -4.15 0.73
CA VAL A 159 -23.73 -2.74 0.61
C VAL A 159 -23.31 -2.26 -0.79
N PRO A 160 -24.24 -1.77 -1.62
CA PRO A 160 -23.89 -1.10 -2.86
C PRO A 160 -23.25 0.26 -2.55
N VAL A 161 -22.08 0.50 -3.12
CA VAL A 161 -21.25 1.68 -2.91
C VAL A 161 -20.99 2.33 -4.25
N GLU A 162 -21.21 3.64 -4.34
CA GLU A 162 -20.94 4.41 -5.54
C GLU A 162 -19.70 5.27 -5.32
N VAL A 163 -18.65 5.02 -6.09
CA VAL A 163 -17.35 5.69 -5.99
C VAL A 163 -17.13 6.53 -7.23
N SER A 164 -16.93 7.84 -7.05
CA SER A 164 -16.43 8.69 -8.13
C SER A 164 -14.95 8.39 -8.37
N ILE A 165 -14.57 8.33 -9.64
CA ILE A 165 -13.19 8.10 -10.08
C ILE A 165 -12.21 9.14 -9.51
N ASP A 166 -12.68 10.37 -9.25
CA ASP A 166 -11.87 11.46 -8.68
C ASP A 166 -11.49 11.22 -7.18
N ILE A 167 -12.27 10.38 -6.49
CA ILE A 167 -12.10 10.07 -5.05
C ILE A 167 -11.10 8.92 -4.84
N TYR A 168 -10.93 8.05 -5.83
CA TYR A 168 -9.94 6.97 -5.79
C TYR A 168 -8.71 7.33 -6.62
N ASP A 169 -7.58 7.54 -5.95
CA ASP A 169 -6.32 7.87 -6.59
C ASP A 169 -5.41 6.65 -6.60
N ARG A 170 -5.19 6.07 -7.78
CA ARG A 170 -4.20 5.00 -7.95
C ARG A 170 -2.80 5.46 -7.56
N GLY A 171 -2.46 6.74 -7.74
CA GLY A 171 -1.23 7.34 -7.21
C GLY A 171 -1.13 7.21 -5.69
N LEU A 172 -2.22 7.46 -4.95
CA LEU A 172 -2.22 7.24 -3.48
C LEU A 172 -2.14 5.76 -3.10
N ALA A 173 -2.63 4.85 -3.96
CA ALA A 173 -2.46 3.42 -3.73
C ALA A 173 -1.00 2.98 -3.92
N LEU A 174 -0.26 3.58 -4.86
CA LEU A 174 1.17 3.30 -5.10
C LEU A 174 2.04 3.70 -3.90
N VAL A 175 1.67 4.76 -3.18
CA VAL A 175 2.42 5.25 -2.01
C VAL A 175 2.29 4.33 -0.79
N ARG A 176 1.30 3.43 -0.73
CA ARG A 176 0.96 2.69 0.50
C ARG A 176 1.75 1.40 0.68
N ARG A 177 2.40 1.27 1.85
CA ARG A 177 2.96 0.01 2.32
C ARG A 177 2.08 -0.57 3.44
N PRO A 178 1.65 -1.85 3.36
CA PRO A 178 0.93 -2.54 4.45
C PRO A 178 1.58 -2.49 5.85
N ASP A 179 2.88 -2.27 5.90
CA ASP A 179 3.71 -2.16 7.11
C ASP A 179 3.90 -0.71 7.60
N ASP A 180 3.51 0.28 6.80
CA ASP A 180 3.59 1.69 7.20
C ASP A 180 2.59 2.01 8.29
N LYS A 181 3.07 2.57 9.40
CA LYS A 181 2.22 3.08 10.48
C LYS A 181 1.79 4.51 10.21
N ARG A 182 1.12 4.74 9.08
CA ARG A 182 0.61 6.09 8.74
C ARG A 182 -0.62 6.45 9.58
N PRO A 183 -0.69 7.70 10.10
CA PRO A 183 -1.87 8.15 10.82
C PRO A 183 -3.10 8.17 9.91
N ASP A 184 -4.27 7.90 10.51
CA ASP A 184 -5.55 7.89 9.77
C ASP A 184 -5.92 9.26 9.15
N ARG A 185 -5.30 10.34 9.65
CA ARG A 185 -5.38 11.69 9.11
C ARG A 185 -3.96 12.16 8.79
N GLN A 186 -3.67 12.30 7.50
CA GLN A 186 -2.50 13.03 7.01
C GLN A 186 -2.83 14.52 6.89
N LEU A 187 -1.83 15.37 7.01
CA LEU A 187 -2.00 16.81 6.82
C LEU A 187 -2.28 17.07 5.34
N THR A 188 -3.22 17.97 5.04
CA THR A 188 -3.51 18.39 3.67
C THR A 188 -3.45 19.90 3.60
N VAL A 189 -2.59 20.41 2.74
CA VAL A 189 -2.34 21.85 2.57
C VAL A 189 -2.70 22.24 1.13
N PRO A 190 -3.43 23.34 0.90
CA PRO A 190 -3.65 23.82 -0.46
C PRO A 190 -2.35 24.39 -1.05
N LEU A 191 -1.88 23.82 -2.15
CA LEU A 191 -0.75 24.30 -2.94
C LEU A 191 -1.20 24.48 -4.39
N PHE A 192 -1.11 25.70 -4.93
CA PHE A 192 -1.62 26.07 -6.27
C PHE A 192 -3.07 25.63 -6.53
N GLY A 193 -3.94 25.81 -5.54
CA GLY A 193 -5.37 25.46 -5.64
C GLY A 193 -5.67 23.96 -5.57
N ARG A 194 -4.69 23.13 -5.20
CA ARG A 194 -4.81 21.66 -5.15
C ARG A 194 -4.28 21.11 -3.83
N PRO A 195 -4.78 19.96 -3.35
CA PRO A 195 -4.33 19.38 -2.09
C PRO A 195 -2.92 18.78 -2.24
N LEU A 196 -1.97 19.28 -1.47
CA LEU A 196 -0.72 18.60 -1.12
C LEU A 196 -0.96 17.78 0.14
N ILE A 197 -0.72 16.47 0.07
CA ILE A 197 -0.80 15.59 1.22
C ILE A 197 0.60 15.46 1.82
N VAL A 198 0.70 15.74 3.12
CA VAL A 198 1.95 15.65 3.89
C VAL A 198 1.79 14.54 4.92
N GLY A 199 2.66 13.54 4.84
CA GLY A 199 2.77 12.41 5.74
C GLY A 199 4.15 12.35 6.38
N GLY A 200 4.33 11.42 7.30
CA GLY A 200 5.61 11.17 7.94
C GLY A 200 5.50 10.30 9.19
N GLU A 201 6.66 9.84 9.65
CA GLU A 201 6.83 9.04 10.85
C GLU A 201 8.03 9.57 11.65
N PHE A 202 7.91 9.57 12.98
CA PHE A 202 9.03 9.75 13.88
C PHE A 202 9.24 8.45 14.65
N SER A 203 10.46 7.94 14.64
CA SER A 203 10.85 6.71 15.33
C SER A 203 12.01 6.98 16.27
N SER A 204 11.94 6.44 17.48
CA SER A 204 13.05 6.40 18.42
C SER A 204 13.17 4.97 18.97
N ARG A 205 14.32 4.34 18.78
CA ARG A 205 14.60 2.97 19.26
C ARG A 205 15.88 3.00 20.09
N SER A 206 15.86 2.25 21.18
CA SER A 206 17.02 2.00 22.01
C SER A 206 17.22 0.50 22.10
N ARG A 207 18.44 0.03 21.84
CA ARG A 207 18.81 -1.38 21.90
C ARG A 207 20.07 -1.53 22.72
N TYR A 208 20.03 -2.41 23.71
CA TYR A 208 21.18 -2.81 24.51
C TYR A 208 21.54 -4.24 24.15
N ASP A 209 22.78 -4.45 23.71
CA ASP A 209 23.35 -5.76 23.41
C ASP A 209 24.52 -6.00 24.37
N GLY A 210 24.41 -7.00 25.25
CA GLY A 210 25.48 -7.43 26.16
C GLY A 210 26.24 -8.64 25.61
N ASP A 211 27.50 -8.79 26.01
CA ASP A 211 28.40 -9.85 25.50
C ASP A 211 28.42 -9.94 23.95
N PHE A 212 28.44 -8.79 23.25
CA PHE A 212 28.19 -8.73 21.81
C PHE A 212 29.25 -9.48 20.98
N LYS A 213 30.50 -9.51 21.43
CA LYS A 213 31.60 -10.26 20.78
C LYS A 213 31.71 -11.70 21.31
N LEU A 214 30.83 -12.11 22.23
CA LEU A 214 30.83 -13.43 22.87
C LEU A 214 32.17 -13.75 23.56
N LYS A 215 32.80 -12.72 24.16
CA LYS A 215 34.14 -12.80 24.76
C LYS A 215 34.04 -12.47 26.25
N ARG A 216 33.86 -13.53 27.06
CA ARG A 216 33.75 -13.48 28.53
C ARG A 216 34.87 -12.74 29.29
N SER A 217 35.99 -12.39 28.65
CA SER A 217 37.15 -11.79 29.30
C SER A 217 37.16 -10.26 29.33
N LYS A 218 36.23 -9.57 28.65
CA LYS A 218 36.12 -8.10 28.65
C LYS A 218 34.64 -7.66 28.61
N PRO A 219 34.26 -6.58 29.33
CA PRO A 219 32.92 -6.00 29.20
C PRO A 219 32.82 -5.32 27.84
N ASP A 220 32.00 -5.85 26.93
CA ASP A 220 31.87 -5.40 25.52
C ASP A 220 30.45 -4.96 25.15
N ASP A 221 29.66 -4.61 26.17
CA ASP A 221 28.29 -4.16 26.02
C ASP A 221 28.18 -2.94 25.11
N LYS A 222 27.11 -2.90 24.33
CA LYS A 222 26.78 -1.87 23.36
C LYS A 222 25.38 -1.33 23.59
N LEU A 223 25.25 -0.01 23.69
CA LEU A 223 23.96 0.69 23.62
C LEU A 223 23.85 1.39 22.27
N ARG A 224 22.83 1.05 21.48
CA ARG A 224 22.49 1.71 20.22
C ARG A 224 21.22 2.55 20.40
N LEU A 225 21.30 3.83 20.05
CA LEU A 225 20.18 4.76 19.99
C LEU A 225 19.96 5.15 18.53
N GLU A 226 18.79 4.82 18.00
CA GLU A 226 18.38 5.12 16.63
C GLU A 226 17.22 6.11 16.70
N ASN A 227 17.41 7.30 16.13
CA ASN A 227 16.34 8.28 15.98
C ASN A 227 16.15 8.56 14.49
N GLY A 228 14.91 8.55 14.04
CA GLY A 228 14.57 8.72 12.64
C GLY A 228 13.34 9.59 12.46
N LEU A 229 13.37 10.42 11.43
CA LEU A 229 12.25 11.21 10.94
C LEU A 229 12.09 10.93 9.45
N GLN A 230 10.92 10.45 9.05
CA GLN A 230 10.54 10.26 7.65
C GLN A 230 9.48 11.30 7.29
N LEU A 231 9.62 11.93 6.14
CA LEU A 231 8.69 12.91 5.58
C LEU A 231 8.25 12.46 4.20
N GLU A 232 6.95 12.57 3.93
CA GLU A 232 6.33 12.14 2.69
C GLU A 232 5.46 13.27 2.12
N LEU A 233 5.56 13.49 0.81
CA LEU A 233 4.81 14.50 0.08
C LEU A 233 4.15 13.84 -1.13
N PHE A 234 2.81 13.91 -1.19
CA PHE A 234 2.05 13.47 -2.35
C PHE A 234 1.27 14.63 -2.96
N TYR A 235 1.46 14.87 -4.24
CA TYR A 235 0.84 15.98 -4.95
C TYR A 235 0.23 15.56 -6.28
N ARG A 236 -1.04 15.93 -6.49
CA ARG A 236 -1.76 15.65 -7.75
C ARG A 236 -1.69 16.83 -8.71
N LEU A 237 -0.74 16.77 -9.64
CA LEU A 237 -0.54 17.78 -10.69
C LEU A 237 -1.67 17.82 -11.72
N SER A 238 -2.42 16.74 -11.93
CA SER A 238 -3.66 16.70 -12.74
C SER A 238 -4.46 15.43 -12.43
N ARG A 239 -5.64 15.24 -13.05
CA ARG A 239 -6.38 13.97 -12.95
C ARG A 239 -5.55 12.74 -13.33
N HIS A 240 -4.50 12.93 -14.13
CA HIS A 240 -3.68 11.86 -14.69
C HIS A 240 -2.21 11.93 -14.29
N VAL A 241 -1.81 12.92 -13.47
CA VAL A 241 -0.41 13.14 -13.11
C VAL A 241 -0.30 13.33 -11.61
N SER A 242 0.46 12.45 -10.98
CA SER A 242 0.74 12.47 -9.55
C SER A 242 2.24 12.43 -9.30
N VAL A 243 2.69 13.08 -8.24
CA VAL A 243 4.08 13.12 -7.81
C VAL A 243 4.15 12.67 -6.37
N PHE A 244 5.15 11.86 -6.06
CA PHE A 244 5.48 11.44 -4.71
C PHE A 244 6.95 11.70 -4.41
N VAL A 245 7.24 12.19 -3.21
CA VAL A 245 8.60 12.38 -2.70
C VAL A 245 8.64 11.98 -1.25
N GLU A 246 9.62 11.17 -0.90
CA GLU A 246 9.92 10.72 0.44
C GLU A 246 11.40 10.96 0.77
N GLY A 247 11.65 11.38 1.99
CA GLY A 247 13.00 11.50 2.54
C GLY A 247 13.03 11.12 4.01
N LYS A 248 14.15 10.56 4.44
CA LYS A 248 14.36 10.14 5.83
C LYS A 248 15.63 10.80 6.34
N SER A 249 15.59 11.33 7.55
CA SER A 249 16.76 11.83 8.26
C SER A 249 16.88 11.08 9.56
N GLY A 250 18.10 10.71 9.95
CA GLY A 250 18.29 9.96 11.18
C GLY A 250 19.62 10.22 11.84
N ARG A 251 19.71 9.72 13.07
CA ARG A 251 20.90 9.70 13.87
C ARG A 251 21.03 8.35 14.54
N ASP A 252 22.14 7.69 14.26
CA ASP A 252 22.55 6.44 14.86
C ASP A 252 23.72 6.71 15.80
N ALA A 253 23.49 6.52 17.10
CA ALA A 253 24.52 6.67 18.12
C ALA A 253 24.78 5.32 18.78
N VAL A 254 26.05 4.93 18.83
CA VAL A 254 26.52 3.73 19.50
C VAL A 254 27.45 4.13 20.64
N MET A 255 27.20 3.57 21.82
CA MET A 255 28.04 3.74 23.00
C MET A 255 28.61 2.38 23.41
N TYR A 256 29.93 2.30 23.53
CA TYR A 256 30.63 1.08 23.94
C TYR A 256 31.09 1.16 25.40
N SER A 257 30.88 0.08 26.15
CA SER A 257 31.33 -0.01 27.54
C SER A 257 32.86 -0.13 27.69
N GLU A 258 33.58 -0.67 26.68
CA GLU A 258 35.03 -0.94 26.73
C GLU A 258 35.90 0.32 26.86
N ALA A 259 35.45 1.47 26.36
CA ALA A 259 36.28 2.68 26.25
C ALA A 259 35.53 4.01 26.45
N GLY A 260 34.21 3.98 26.68
CA GLY A 260 33.38 5.19 26.57
C GLY A 260 33.37 5.78 25.15
N GLU A 261 33.84 5.02 24.16
CA GLU A 261 33.82 5.39 22.75
C GLU A 261 32.37 5.56 22.31
N ARG A 262 32.13 6.70 21.67
CA ARG A 262 30.84 7.07 21.11
C ARG A 262 31.00 7.27 19.62
N GLU A 263 30.35 6.40 18.87
CA GLU A 263 30.16 6.60 17.43
C GLU A 263 28.79 7.27 17.25
N SER A 264 28.72 8.27 16.39
CA SER A 264 27.46 8.93 16.03
C SER A 264 27.51 9.27 14.56
N VAL A 265 26.56 8.75 13.81
CA VAL A 265 26.37 9.07 12.39
C VAL A 265 25.03 9.77 12.26
N GLU A 266 25.03 10.90 11.56
CA GLU A 266 23.83 11.60 11.13
C GLU A 266 23.73 11.42 9.63
N PHE A 267 22.52 11.11 9.15
CA PHE A 267 22.31 10.77 7.76
C PHE A 267 21.00 11.36 7.23
N PHE A 268 20.99 11.60 5.93
CA PHE A 268 19.79 11.88 5.16
C PHE A 268 19.71 10.88 4.00
N GLU A 269 18.64 10.12 3.98
CA GLU A 269 18.32 9.10 2.99
C GLU A 269 17.22 9.58 2.03
N ARG A 270 17.42 9.33 0.74
CA ARG A 270 16.38 9.47 -0.29
C ARG A 270 15.48 8.24 -0.29
N GLY A 271 14.20 8.42 0.01
CA GLY A 271 13.17 7.40 -0.13
C GLY A 271 12.61 7.32 -1.56
N GLU A 272 11.37 6.83 -1.68
CA GLU A 272 10.66 6.85 -2.97
C GLU A 272 10.49 8.28 -3.51
N SER A 273 10.78 8.46 -4.79
CA SER A 273 10.63 9.73 -5.48
C SER A 273 10.27 9.49 -6.93
N TRP A 274 9.00 9.70 -7.28
CA TRP A 274 8.49 9.32 -8.59
C TRP A 274 7.40 10.25 -9.12
N ILE A 275 7.23 10.20 -10.44
CA ILE A 275 6.09 10.77 -11.17
C ILE A 275 5.29 9.63 -11.76
N TYR A 276 3.97 9.69 -11.62
CA TYR A 276 3.03 8.73 -12.17
C TYR A 276 2.12 9.40 -13.19
N LEU A 277 2.09 8.84 -14.39
CA LEU A 277 1.22 9.20 -15.50
C LEU A 277 0.17 8.11 -15.66
N SER A 278 -1.08 8.40 -15.31
CA SER A 278 -2.18 7.44 -15.44
C SER A 278 -2.90 7.60 -16.78
N HIS A 279 -3.42 6.49 -17.29
CA HIS A 279 -4.33 6.47 -18.44
C HIS A 279 -3.80 7.23 -19.66
N ILE A 280 -2.56 6.96 -20.03
CA ILE A 280 -1.89 7.62 -21.15
C ILE A 280 -2.72 7.41 -22.42
N GLY A 281 -3.12 8.51 -23.06
CA GLY A 281 -4.00 8.50 -24.24
C GLY A 281 -5.44 8.06 -23.98
N GLY A 282 -5.91 8.09 -22.72
CA GLY A 282 -7.23 7.57 -22.31
C GLY A 282 -7.33 6.03 -22.34
N GLY A 283 -6.19 5.35 -22.48
CA GLY A 283 -6.11 3.90 -22.53
C GLY A 283 -5.81 3.25 -21.17
N PRO A 284 -5.75 1.91 -21.12
CA PRO A 284 -5.42 1.13 -19.92
C PRO A 284 -3.95 1.22 -19.47
N TYR A 285 -3.21 2.20 -20.00
CA TYR A 285 -1.76 2.32 -19.89
C TYR A 285 -1.39 3.35 -18.83
N SER A 286 -0.43 3.02 -17.98
CA SER A 286 0.17 3.99 -17.06
C SER A 286 1.69 3.83 -17.03
N LEU A 287 2.39 4.90 -16.63
CA LEU A 287 3.83 4.93 -16.52
C LEU A 287 4.24 5.55 -15.18
N GLN A 288 5.20 4.93 -14.51
CA GLN A 288 5.83 5.46 -13.30
C GLN A 288 7.33 5.59 -13.53
N ILE A 289 7.88 6.76 -13.23
CA ILE A 289 9.28 7.09 -13.47
C ILE A 289 9.88 7.64 -12.17
N GLY A 290 11.01 7.08 -11.75
CA GLY A 290 11.76 7.51 -10.57
C GLY A 290 12.04 6.36 -9.60
N ARG A 291 12.51 6.70 -8.40
CA ARG A 291 12.74 5.74 -7.31
C ARG A 291 11.40 5.28 -6.78
N GLN A 292 11.12 3.99 -6.89
CA GLN A 292 9.80 3.44 -6.59
C GLN A 292 9.94 2.08 -5.91
N ASN A 293 8.94 1.74 -5.11
CA ASN A 293 8.89 0.44 -4.47
C ASN A 293 8.44 -0.66 -5.45
N PHE A 294 9.30 -1.66 -5.62
CA PHE A 294 8.97 -2.94 -6.22
C PHE A 294 8.65 -3.92 -5.11
N ARG A 295 7.35 -4.13 -4.88
CA ARG A 295 6.86 -5.12 -3.93
C ARG A 295 5.80 -6.04 -4.53
N GLU A 296 5.97 -7.33 -4.25
CA GLU A 296 4.94 -8.35 -4.44
C GLU A 296 4.35 -8.69 -3.06
N PRO A 297 3.01 -8.83 -2.89
CA PRO A 297 2.40 -9.03 -1.57
C PRO A 297 2.95 -10.18 -0.70
N ARG A 298 3.43 -11.28 -1.30
CA ARG A 298 4.09 -12.41 -0.60
C ARG A 298 5.58 -12.15 -0.37
N GLN A 299 6.15 -11.14 -1.02
CA GLN A 299 7.55 -10.72 -0.96
C GLN A 299 8.53 -11.83 -1.36
N TRP A 300 8.09 -12.77 -2.19
CA TRP A 300 8.93 -13.87 -2.66
C TRP A 300 9.89 -13.46 -3.77
N TRP A 301 9.45 -12.54 -4.63
CA TRP A 301 10.18 -12.15 -5.83
C TRP A 301 10.93 -10.83 -5.67
N TRP A 302 10.28 -9.84 -5.07
CA TRP A 302 10.85 -8.51 -4.86
C TRP A 302 10.17 -7.78 -3.70
N ASN A 303 10.97 -7.03 -2.96
CA ASN A 303 10.57 -6.07 -1.94
C ASN A 303 11.71 -5.04 -1.79
N GLU A 304 11.88 -4.20 -2.80
CA GLU A 304 13.04 -3.30 -2.91
C GLU A 304 12.64 -1.94 -3.50
N ASP A 305 13.28 -0.88 -3.04
CA ASP A 305 13.14 0.45 -3.63
C ASP A 305 14.22 0.65 -4.71
N LEU A 306 13.79 0.91 -5.95
CA LEU A 306 14.70 1.03 -7.09
C LEU A 306 14.39 2.25 -7.95
N ASP A 307 15.43 2.90 -8.46
CA ASP A 307 15.32 3.83 -9.58
C ASP A 307 14.87 3.08 -10.84
N ALA A 308 13.70 3.42 -11.38
CA ALA A 308 13.13 2.66 -12.48
C ALA A 308 12.16 3.44 -13.37
N ILE A 309 11.92 2.88 -14.56
CA ILE A 309 10.75 3.18 -15.40
C ILE A 309 9.87 1.94 -15.36
N ARG A 310 8.59 2.12 -15.01
CA ARG A 310 7.62 1.03 -14.88
C ARG A 310 6.36 1.32 -15.66
N PHE A 311 6.07 0.42 -16.58
CA PHE A 311 4.86 0.42 -17.37
C PHE A 311 3.80 -0.47 -16.71
N TYR A 312 2.55 -0.01 -16.77
CA TYR A 312 1.39 -0.74 -16.31
C TYR A 312 0.37 -0.85 -17.44
N PHE A 313 -0.19 -2.04 -17.59
CA PHE A 313 -1.35 -2.30 -18.41
C PHE A 313 -2.43 -2.95 -17.53
N ASN A 314 -3.60 -2.33 -17.47
CA ASN A 314 -4.68 -2.85 -16.66
C ASN A 314 -6.00 -2.89 -17.42
N ARG A 315 -6.53 -4.10 -17.66
CA ARG A 315 -7.76 -4.31 -18.43
C ARG A 315 -8.58 -5.44 -17.85
N ARG A 316 -9.74 -5.11 -17.28
CA ARG A 316 -10.76 -6.02 -16.76
C ARG A 316 -10.20 -7.22 -15.96
N ASN A 317 -9.93 -8.34 -16.63
CA ASN A 317 -9.47 -9.58 -16.01
C ASN A 317 -7.95 -9.78 -16.09
N PHE A 318 -7.22 -8.86 -16.72
CA PHE A 318 -5.79 -8.99 -17.00
C PHE A 318 -5.04 -7.74 -16.52
N TYR A 319 -4.01 -7.99 -15.73
CA TYR A 319 -3.06 -7.02 -15.25
C TYR A 319 -1.68 -7.40 -15.74
N PHE A 320 -0.91 -6.41 -16.19
CA PHE A 320 0.48 -6.57 -16.56
C PHE A 320 1.29 -5.38 -16.10
N GLU A 321 2.51 -5.65 -15.65
CA GLU A 321 3.51 -4.65 -15.34
C GLU A 321 4.88 -5.10 -15.83
N LEU A 322 5.67 -4.12 -16.26
CA LEU A 322 7.05 -4.31 -16.66
C LEU A 322 7.85 -3.11 -16.19
N GLY A 323 8.90 -3.36 -15.43
CA GLY A 323 9.84 -2.36 -14.95
C GLY A 323 11.24 -2.64 -15.45
N VAL A 324 11.94 -1.56 -15.80
CA VAL A 324 13.39 -1.56 -16.02
C VAL A 324 14.00 -0.69 -14.92
N ALA A 325 14.88 -1.28 -14.13
CA ALA A 325 15.38 -0.70 -12.89
C ALA A 325 16.91 -0.79 -12.81
N ARG A 326 17.54 0.26 -12.30
CA ARG A 326 18.98 0.33 -12.00
C ARG A 326 19.19 1.49 -11.04
N GLU A 327 19.92 1.26 -9.95
CA GLU A 327 20.24 2.33 -9.01
C GLU A 327 21.11 3.41 -9.68
N MET A 328 20.70 4.68 -9.57
CA MET A 328 21.33 5.80 -10.28
C MET A 328 22.11 6.73 -9.35
N ALA A 329 21.85 6.68 -8.04
CA ALA A 329 22.47 7.57 -7.07
C ALA A 329 22.63 6.88 -5.71
N SER A 330 23.58 7.35 -4.89
CA SER A 330 23.68 6.94 -3.50
C SER A 330 22.40 7.27 -2.75
N LEU A 331 22.03 6.39 -1.80
CA LEU A 331 20.80 6.54 -1.04
C LEU A 331 20.95 7.54 0.08
N SER A 332 22.13 7.59 0.70
CA SER A 332 22.35 8.34 1.92
C SER A 332 23.55 9.28 1.85
N THR A 333 23.52 10.36 2.62
CA THR A 333 24.60 11.35 2.67
C THR A 333 25.87 10.87 3.38
N ASP A 334 25.78 9.85 4.21
CA ASP A 334 26.94 9.20 4.86
C ASP A 334 27.63 8.18 3.95
N GLU A 335 26.97 7.80 2.85
CA GLU A 335 27.55 7.03 1.76
C GLU A 335 28.11 7.96 0.69
N ARG A 336 29.23 7.57 0.07
CA ARG A 336 29.88 8.36 -1.00
C ARG A 336 29.52 7.91 -2.41
N ASP A 337 28.94 6.73 -2.55
CA ASP A 337 28.66 6.08 -3.82
C ASP A 337 27.48 5.12 -3.67
N ILE A 338 26.98 4.57 -4.77
CA ILE A 338 25.94 3.54 -4.78
C ILE A 338 26.45 2.30 -4.02
N ASP A 339 25.55 1.68 -3.25
CA ASP A 339 25.77 0.37 -2.61
C ASP A 339 26.42 -0.60 -3.61
N PRO A 340 27.56 -1.23 -3.25
CA PRO A 340 28.24 -2.21 -4.09
C PRO A 340 27.28 -3.23 -4.72
N GLU A 341 26.35 -3.81 -3.96
CA GLU A 341 25.42 -4.85 -4.43
C GLU A 341 24.39 -4.34 -5.45
N GLN A 342 24.26 -3.01 -5.59
CA GLN A 342 23.35 -2.35 -6.53
C GLN A 342 24.10 -1.71 -7.70
N LYS A 343 25.41 -1.51 -7.57
CA LYS A 343 26.19 -0.70 -8.48
C LYS A 343 26.39 -1.41 -9.81
N GLY A 344 25.77 -0.88 -10.86
CA GLY A 344 25.90 -1.46 -12.20
C GLY A 344 24.95 -2.62 -12.47
N VAL A 345 24.03 -2.91 -11.55
CA VAL A 345 23.03 -3.95 -11.69
C VAL A 345 21.81 -3.43 -12.44
N LEU A 346 21.53 -4.03 -13.61
CA LEU A 346 20.31 -3.80 -14.38
C LEU A 346 19.30 -4.90 -14.08
N ARG A 347 18.07 -4.51 -13.75
CA ARG A 347 16.95 -5.44 -13.54
C ARG A 347 15.83 -5.13 -14.53
N VAL A 348 15.32 -6.16 -15.18
CA VAL A 348 14.04 -6.11 -15.90
C VAL A 348 13.10 -7.06 -15.21
N LEU A 349 12.01 -6.54 -14.67
CA LEU A 349 11.13 -7.25 -13.77
C LEU A 349 9.68 -7.05 -14.20
N GLY A 350 8.86 -8.07 -14.07
CA GLY A 350 7.51 -7.98 -14.58
C GLY A 350 6.59 -9.03 -14.00
N ARG A 351 5.31 -8.69 -14.03
CA ARG A 351 4.24 -9.54 -13.53
C ARG A 351 3.07 -9.47 -14.46
N ALA A 352 2.50 -10.62 -14.77
CA ALA A 352 1.19 -10.73 -15.39
C ALA A 352 0.24 -11.43 -14.43
N SER A 353 -1.01 -10.99 -14.39
CA SER A 353 -2.03 -11.61 -13.56
C SER A 353 -3.33 -11.68 -14.32
N THR A 354 -3.98 -12.84 -14.26
CA THR A 354 -5.32 -13.01 -14.83
C THR A 354 -6.27 -13.69 -13.87
N GLN A 355 -7.52 -13.24 -13.85
CA GLN A 355 -8.61 -13.91 -13.15
C GLN A 355 -9.32 -14.85 -14.12
N TRP A 356 -9.15 -16.16 -13.95
CA TRP A 356 -9.64 -17.16 -14.91
C TRP A 356 -10.98 -17.81 -14.53
N ALA A 357 -11.35 -17.84 -13.25
CA ALA A 357 -12.65 -18.36 -12.78
C ALA A 357 -12.95 -17.91 -11.35
N GLY A 358 -14.09 -17.25 -11.10
CA GLY A 358 -14.51 -16.87 -9.74
C GLY A 358 -13.39 -16.17 -8.96
N SER A 359 -13.06 -16.64 -7.76
CA SER A 359 -11.95 -16.12 -6.93
C SER A 359 -10.57 -16.74 -7.23
N GLN A 360 -10.40 -17.39 -8.40
CA GLN A 360 -9.13 -17.99 -8.77
C GLN A 360 -8.32 -17.05 -9.67
N ARG A 361 -7.04 -16.89 -9.32
CA ARG A 361 -6.09 -16.00 -9.99
C ARG A 361 -4.85 -16.78 -10.39
N LEU A 362 -4.40 -16.56 -11.62
CA LEU A 362 -3.10 -16.98 -12.10
C LEU A 362 -2.16 -15.78 -12.10
N ASP A 363 -1.00 -15.93 -11.47
CA ASP A 363 0.07 -14.93 -11.48
C ASP A 363 1.30 -15.53 -12.18
N LEU A 364 1.90 -14.76 -13.07
CA LEU A 364 3.17 -15.05 -13.71
C LEU A 364 4.16 -13.94 -13.33
N PHE A 365 5.38 -14.34 -13.05
CA PHE A 365 6.47 -13.46 -12.65
C PHE A 365 7.65 -13.69 -13.58
N TYR A 366 8.44 -12.65 -13.78
CA TYR A 366 9.62 -12.68 -14.61
C TYR A 366 10.66 -11.72 -14.05
N LEU A 367 11.92 -12.13 -14.07
CA LEU A 367 13.06 -11.32 -13.65
C LEU A 367 14.28 -11.62 -14.52
N ILE A 368 14.84 -10.60 -15.15
CA ILE A 368 16.21 -10.59 -15.64
C ILE A 368 17.02 -9.71 -14.70
N HIS A 369 18.11 -10.27 -14.19
CA HIS A 369 19.11 -9.58 -13.41
C HIS A 369 20.43 -9.67 -14.17
N HIS A 370 21.03 -8.53 -14.47
CA HIS A 370 22.32 -8.46 -15.13
C HIS A 370 23.24 -7.53 -14.35
N ASP A 371 24.22 -8.13 -13.70
CA ASP A 371 25.30 -7.40 -13.07
C ASP A 371 26.44 -7.14 -14.05
N ALA A 372 26.73 -5.85 -14.27
CA ALA A 372 27.85 -5.37 -15.08
C ALA A 372 28.89 -4.62 -14.24
N SER A 373 28.90 -4.84 -12.92
CA SER A 373 29.90 -4.33 -11.99
C SER A 373 31.31 -4.82 -12.37
N SER A 374 32.31 -4.00 -12.07
CA SER A 374 33.72 -4.35 -12.31
C SER A 374 34.27 -5.14 -11.13
N ARG A 375 34.95 -6.25 -11.40
CA ARG A 375 35.68 -6.98 -10.37
C ARG A 375 36.91 -6.21 -9.91
N PRO A 376 37.25 -6.28 -8.60
CA PRO A 376 38.51 -5.78 -8.09
C PRO A 376 39.70 -6.38 -8.83
N SER A 377 40.74 -5.59 -9.06
CA SER A 377 42.00 -6.11 -9.57
C SER A 377 42.72 -6.94 -8.49
N PRO A 378 43.48 -8.00 -8.85
CA PRO A 378 44.28 -8.73 -7.87
C PRO A 378 45.24 -7.79 -7.11
N GLY A 379 45.11 -7.76 -5.79
CA GLY A 379 45.91 -6.88 -4.92
C GLY A 379 45.31 -5.49 -4.64
N GLU A 380 44.15 -5.18 -5.21
CA GLU A 380 43.40 -3.97 -4.88
C GLU A 380 42.86 -4.05 -3.44
N VAL A 381 43.10 -3.00 -2.65
CA VAL A 381 42.60 -2.90 -1.28
C VAL A 381 41.27 -2.17 -1.30
N ILE A 382 40.20 -2.89 -0.94
CA ILE A 382 38.84 -2.36 -0.92
C ILE A 382 38.39 -2.24 0.54
N PRO A 383 37.81 -1.09 0.94
CA PRO A 383 37.19 -0.97 2.26
C PRO A 383 36.08 -2.02 2.46
N GLU A 384 35.93 -2.55 3.67
CA GLU A 384 34.94 -3.62 3.97
C GLU A 384 33.51 -3.26 3.52
N HIS A 385 33.06 -2.01 3.74
CA HIS A 385 31.76 -1.51 3.28
C HIS A 385 31.61 -1.35 1.76
N ARG A 386 32.66 -1.67 1.00
CA ARG A 386 32.71 -1.58 -0.48
C ARG A 386 32.88 -2.95 -1.14
N GLU A 387 32.96 -4.02 -0.36
CA GLU A 387 33.02 -5.37 -0.88
C GLU A 387 31.64 -5.80 -1.42
N ASP A 388 31.61 -6.27 -2.67
CA ASP A 388 30.44 -6.95 -3.22
C ASP A 388 30.69 -8.47 -3.18
N PRO A 389 29.97 -9.22 -2.34
CA PRO A 389 30.20 -10.65 -2.21
C PRO A 389 29.63 -11.47 -3.38
N ARG A 390 28.83 -10.89 -4.30
CA ARG A 390 28.00 -11.66 -5.25
C ARG A 390 27.78 -10.97 -6.60
N ASP A 391 28.54 -11.38 -7.61
CA ASP A 391 28.16 -11.11 -9.00
C ASP A 391 27.12 -12.14 -9.50
N ALA A 392 26.05 -11.68 -10.14
CA ALA A 392 25.07 -12.58 -10.76
C ALA A 392 24.53 -12.06 -12.10
N THR A 393 24.37 -12.95 -13.08
CA THR A 393 23.52 -12.72 -14.25
C THR A 393 22.51 -13.86 -14.33
N LEU A 394 21.23 -13.55 -14.14
CA LEU A 394 20.16 -14.51 -13.95
C LEU A 394 18.93 -14.13 -14.78
N ALA A 395 18.22 -15.15 -15.25
CA ALA A 395 16.90 -15.02 -15.85
C ALA A 395 15.98 -16.05 -15.19
N TRP A 396 14.85 -15.59 -14.66
CA TRP A 396 13.84 -16.38 -13.96
C TRP A 396 12.46 -16.15 -14.56
#